data_AF-A0A3P7EDD2-F1
#
_entry.id   AF-A0A3P7EDD2-F1
#
_cell.length_a   1.000
_cell.length_b   1.000
_cell.length_c   1.000
_cell.angle_alpha   90.00
_cell.angle_beta   90.00
_cell.angle_gamma   90.00
#
_symmetry.space_group_name_H-M   'P 1'
#
loop_
_entity.id
_entity.type
_entity.pdbx_description
1 polymer ?
#
loop_
_entity_poly.entity_id
_entity_poly.type
_entity_poly.pdbx_seq_one_letter_code
_entity_poly.pdbx_strand_id
1 'polypeptide(L)'
;MNNFISAFYDALLLYAIALNETLSEGLDPRNGYNITSKMWSRTFVGITGNVSIDENGDRYSDYSLLDLDPQQDKFVVSLFSLNFELNLTHISIILIEVAYYSGASNELKQVTEFHWVGGRPPKDSPICGWDHSKCPEGYPFYVYLLSGSAIFILILMSGFIYFWRRYRLEAELAAMSWKIRWEDLDGDELKKDKKKSRRIRRLHGFNFESEALLRSYSRTSNGSENVRIFSFLLNFHNFMFFFCFKFC
;
A
#
# COMPACT_ATOMS: atom_id res chain seq x y z
N MET A 1 2.99 10.19 -46.43
CA MET A 1 3.99 10.53 -47.49
C MET A 1 5.39 10.30 -46.94
N ASN A 2 6.44 10.31 -47.78
CA ASN A 2 7.82 10.32 -47.29
C ASN A 2 8.21 11.76 -46.93
N ASN A 3 8.38 12.05 -45.64
CA ASN A 3 8.66 13.40 -45.14
C ASN A 3 9.97 14.00 -45.70
N PHE A 4 10.96 13.16 -46.05
CA PHE A 4 12.22 13.64 -46.65
C PHE A 4 12.01 14.30 -48.01
N ILE A 5 11.07 13.80 -48.83
CA ILE A 5 10.79 14.35 -50.17
C ILE A 5 10.06 15.68 -50.06
N SER A 6 9.06 15.77 -49.18
CA SER A 6 8.29 16.98 -48.95
C SER A 6 9.13 18.08 -48.28
N ALA A 7 9.97 17.74 -47.30
CA ALA A 7 10.91 18.68 -46.69
C ALA A 7 11.95 19.22 -47.71
N PHE A 8 12.42 18.37 -48.64
CA PHE A 8 13.33 18.81 -49.71
C PHE A 8 12.65 19.75 -50.71
N TYR A 9 11.38 19.48 -51.06
CA TYR A 9 10.57 20.41 -51.86
C TYR A 9 10.44 21.78 -51.16
N ASP A 10 10.09 21.79 -49.87
CA ASP A 10 9.94 23.02 -49.09
C ASP A 10 11.26 23.80 -48.99
N ALA A 11 12.39 23.11 -48.84
CA ALA A 11 13.72 23.73 -48.82
C ALA A 11 14.10 24.37 -50.17
N LEU A 12 13.80 23.71 -51.30
CA LEU A 12 14.00 24.30 -52.63
C LEU A 12 13.07 25.49 -52.90
N LEU A 13 11.83 25.44 -52.40
CA LEU A 13 10.89 26.55 -52.50
C LEU A 13 11.38 27.77 -51.70
N LEU A 14 11.84 27.56 -50.46
CA LEU A 14 12.46 28.61 -49.64
C LEU A 14 13.69 29.22 -50.33
N TYR A 15 14.55 28.39 -50.93
CA TYR A 15 15.70 28.86 -51.71
C TYR A 15 15.28 29.71 -52.92
N ALA A 16 14.27 29.29 -53.69
CA ALA A 16 13.78 30.05 -54.83
C ALA A 16 13.19 31.41 -54.42
N ILE A 17 12.45 31.45 -53.30
CA ILE A 17 11.90 32.70 -52.74
C ILE A 17 13.04 33.64 -52.31
N ALA A 18 13.97 33.15 -51.48
CA ALA A 18 15.09 33.96 -50.98
C ALA A 18 16.00 34.46 -52.12
N LEU A 19 16.34 33.61 -53.10
CA LEU A 19 17.14 33.99 -54.27
C LEU A 19 16.45 35.08 -55.11
N ASN A 20 15.14 34.97 -55.32
CA ASN A 20 14.38 35.98 -56.07
C ASN A 20 14.39 37.34 -55.34
N GLU A 21 14.24 37.34 -54.02
CA GLU A 21 14.37 38.55 -53.19
C GLU A 21 15.77 39.15 -53.28
N THR A 22 16.84 38.34 -53.10
CA THR A 22 18.25 38.76 -53.25
C THR A 22 18.50 39.42 -54.61
N LEU A 23 18.00 38.83 -55.70
CA LEU A 23 18.15 39.37 -57.05
C LEU A 23 17.34 40.65 -57.26
N SER A 24 16.14 40.76 -56.67
CA SER A 24 15.30 41.95 -56.76
C SER A 24 15.90 43.18 -56.07
N GLU A 25 16.71 42.94 -55.02
CA GLU A 25 17.46 43.98 -54.30
C GLU A 25 18.82 44.31 -54.96
N GLY A 26 19.17 43.64 -56.07
CA GLY A 26 20.44 43.85 -56.78
C GLY A 26 21.67 43.32 -56.02
N LEU A 27 21.48 42.44 -55.04
CA LEU A 27 22.54 41.84 -54.25
C LEU A 27 23.20 40.68 -55.02
N ASP A 28 24.50 40.45 -54.79
CA ASP A 28 25.21 39.32 -55.41
C ASP A 28 24.72 37.98 -54.82
N PRO A 29 24.12 37.08 -55.63
CA PRO A 29 23.68 35.76 -55.17
C PRO A 29 24.85 34.79 -54.91
N ARG A 30 26.09 35.12 -55.32
CA ARG A 30 27.28 34.32 -54.98
C ARG A 30 27.70 34.48 -53.53
N ASN A 31 27.30 35.58 -52.87
CA ASN A 31 27.44 35.70 -51.43
C ASN A 31 26.28 34.95 -50.75
N GLY A 32 26.56 33.75 -50.25
CA GLY A 32 25.56 32.90 -49.59
C GLY A 32 24.81 33.61 -48.44
N TYR A 33 25.47 34.52 -47.71
CA TYR A 33 24.84 35.28 -46.63
C TYR A 33 23.68 36.16 -47.12
N ASN A 34 23.77 36.73 -48.33
CA ASN A 34 22.72 37.56 -48.92
C ASN A 34 21.43 36.75 -49.23
N ILE A 35 21.56 35.42 -49.37
CA ILE A 35 20.44 34.51 -49.58
C ILE A 35 19.97 33.94 -48.22
N THR A 36 20.88 33.42 -47.39
CA THR A 36 20.49 32.76 -46.13
C THR A 36 19.87 33.73 -45.13
N SER A 37 20.34 34.98 -45.05
CA SER A 37 19.72 36.00 -44.18
C SER A 37 18.28 36.35 -44.58
N LYS A 38 17.90 36.13 -45.85
CA LYS A 38 16.51 36.26 -46.34
C LYS A 38 15.67 35.01 -46.05
N MET A 39 16.28 33.89 -45.64
CA MET A 39 15.57 32.67 -45.26
C MET A 39 15.10 32.68 -43.80
N TRP A 40 15.75 33.48 -42.94
CA TRP A 40 15.53 33.51 -41.50
C TRP A 40 14.27 34.32 -41.11
N SER A 41 13.71 34.01 -39.95
CA SER A 41 12.56 34.70 -39.31
C SER A 41 11.39 34.95 -40.26
N ARG A 42 10.95 33.90 -40.97
CA ARG A 42 9.85 33.99 -41.94
C ARG A 42 8.98 32.74 -41.97
N THR A 43 7.77 32.89 -42.50
CA THR A 43 6.86 31.78 -42.77
C THR A 43 6.46 31.79 -44.25
N PHE A 44 6.38 30.61 -44.87
CA PHE A 44 5.90 30.42 -46.24
C PHE A 44 4.99 29.19 -46.34
N VAL A 45 4.22 29.08 -47.41
CA VAL A 45 3.36 27.91 -47.66
C VAL A 45 4.12 26.92 -48.54
N GLY A 46 4.51 25.79 -47.94
CA GLY A 46 5.11 24.63 -48.61
C GLY A 46 4.10 23.54 -48.96
N ILE A 47 4.60 22.39 -49.43
CA ILE A 47 3.76 21.21 -49.69
C ILE A 47 3.36 20.50 -48.40
N THR A 48 4.13 20.65 -47.30
CA THR A 48 3.73 20.17 -45.97
C THR A 48 2.75 21.09 -45.22
N GLY A 49 2.36 22.22 -45.81
CA GLY A 49 1.55 23.25 -45.16
C GLY A 49 2.37 24.51 -44.86
N ASN A 50 2.07 25.19 -43.76
CA ASN A 50 2.86 26.36 -43.36
C ASN A 50 4.24 25.90 -42.85
N VAL A 51 5.30 26.55 -43.31
CA VAL A 51 6.68 26.29 -42.90
C VAL A 51 7.25 27.58 -42.33
N SER A 52 7.52 27.57 -41.02
CA SER A 52 8.14 28.69 -40.31
C SER A 52 9.61 28.40 -40.03
N ILE A 53 10.46 29.39 -40.29
CA ILE A 53 11.90 29.39 -40.04
C ILE A 53 12.19 30.43 -38.94
N ASP A 54 12.99 30.05 -37.95
CA ASP A 54 13.37 30.89 -36.82
C ASP A 54 14.47 31.92 -37.18
N GLU A 55 14.91 32.70 -36.21
CA GLU A 55 15.94 33.75 -36.38
C GLU A 55 17.34 33.19 -36.68
N ASN A 56 17.61 31.92 -36.37
CA ASN A 56 18.89 31.24 -36.61
C ASN A 56 18.91 30.53 -37.99
N GLY A 57 17.74 30.32 -38.59
CA GLY A 57 17.56 29.58 -39.83
C GLY A 57 17.09 28.14 -39.66
N ASP A 58 16.71 27.75 -38.45
CA ASP A 58 16.15 26.43 -38.16
C ASP A 58 14.63 26.41 -38.42
N ARG A 59 14.12 25.27 -38.91
CA ARG A 59 12.68 25.08 -39.15
C ARG A 59 11.96 24.74 -37.84
N TYR A 60 10.90 25.48 -37.51
CA TYR A 60 9.96 25.08 -36.46
C TYR A 60 9.31 23.74 -36.84
N SER A 61 9.35 22.79 -35.92
CA SER A 61 8.81 21.45 -36.14
C SER A 61 7.33 21.37 -35.79
N ASP A 62 6.50 21.20 -36.82
CA ASP A 62 5.07 20.93 -36.68
C ASP A 62 4.81 19.42 -36.64
N TYR A 63 3.81 19.00 -35.85
CA TYR A 63 3.46 17.60 -35.67
C TYR A 63 1.95 17.38 -35.73
N SER A 64 1.51 16.53 -36.65
CA SER A 64 0.14 16.00 -36.68
C SER A 64 0.06 14.76 -35.79
N LEU A 65 -0.83 14.80 -34.79
CA LEU A 65 -1.16 13.65 -33.94
C LEU A 65 -2.32 12.89 -34.58
N LEU A 66 -2.09 11.60 -34.83
CA LEU A 66 -3.01 10.72 -35.53
C LEU A 66 -3.57 9.66 -34.58
N ASP A 67 -4.88 9.41 -34.64
CA ASP A 67 -5.59 8.39 -33.85
C ASP A 67 -6.34 7.40 -34.77
N LEU A 68 -6.69 6.23 -34.23
CA LEU A 68 -7.39 5.17 -34.93
C LEU A 68 -8.91 5.34 -34.81
N ASP A 69 -9.65 5.23 -35.91
CA ASP A 69 -11.12 5.20 -35.87
C ASP A 69 -11.62 3.90 -35.20
N PRO A 70 -12.31 3.96 -34.05
CA PRO A 70 -12.81 2.77 -33.36
C PRO A 70 -13.99 2.10 -34.07
N GLN A 71 -14.76 2.81 -34.91
CA GLN A 71 -15.98 2.23 -35.49
C GLN A 71 -15.70 1.22 -36.59
N GLN A 72 -14.53 1.29 -37.22
CA GLN A 72 -14.25 0.47 -38.40
C GLN A 72 -13.73 -0.93 -38.07
N ASP A 73 -13.24 -1.15 -36.83
CA ASP A 73 -12.74 -2.41 -36.23
C ASP A 73 -11.86 -3.27 -37.17
N LYS A 74 -11.30 -2.58 -38.17
CA LYS A 74 -10.66 -3.13 -39.34
C LYS A 74 -9.80 -2.04 -39.92
N PHE A 75 -8.58 -2.40 -40.21
CA PHE A 75 -7.63 -1.61 -40.94
C PHE A 75 -8.21 -1.31 -42.35
N VAL A 76 -8.71 -0.09 -42.60
CA VAL A 76 -9.13 0.39 -43.94
C VAL A 76 -8.41 1.72 -44.22
N VAL A 77 -7.54 1.89 -45.23
CA VAL A 77 -6.98 3.22 -45.56
C VAL A 77 -8.01 3.86 -46.49
N SER A 78 -8.49 5.04 -46.13
CA SER A 78 -9.00 6.01 -47.10
C SER A 78 -7.85 6.65 -47.90
N LEU A 79 -6.94 5.82 -48.45
CA LEU A 79 -6.14 6.22 -49.60
C LEU A 79 -7.11 6.07 -50.75
N PHE A 80 -7.70 7.22 -51.09
CA PHE A 80 -8.50 7.52 -52.26
C PHE A 80 -8.31 6.45 -53.34
N SER A 81 -9.31 5.58 -53.52
CA SER A 81 -9.16 4.32 -54.25
C SER A 81 -8.63 4.56 -55.66
N LEU A 82 -7.33 4.34 -55.85
CA LEU A 82 -6.81 4.05 -57.17
C LEU A 82 -7.40 2.69 -57.56
N ASN A 83 -8.35 2.73 -58.49
CA ASN A 83 -9.10 1.56 -58.95
C ASN A 83 -8.14 0.55 -59.58
N PHE A 84 -7.59 -0.34 -58.76
CA PHE A 84 -6.69 -1.39 -59.18
C PHE A 84 -7.25 -2.73 -58.72
N GLU A 85 -7.77 -3.49 -59.68
CA GLU A 85 -8.42 -4.79 -59.45
C GLU A 85 -7.39 -5.87 -59.08
N LEU A 86 -6.84 -5.79 -57.87
CA LEU A 86 -6.18 -6.91 -57.22
C LEU A 86 -7.00 -7.34 -56.01
N ASN A 87 -7.35 -8.62 -55.98
CA ASN A 87 -8.00 -9.31 -54.86
C ASN A 87 -7.06 -9.50 -53.64
N LEU A 88 -6.21 -8.50 -53.35
CA LEU A 88 -5.49 -8.40 -52.10
C LEU A 88 -6.40 -7.75 -51.08
N THR A 89 -6.61 -8.43 -49.96
CA THR A 89 -7.30 -7.88 -48.79
C THR A 89 -6.42 -6.79 -48.18
N HIS A 90 -6.49 -5.57 -48.73
CA HIS A 90 -5.72 -4.45 -48.23
C HIS A 90 -6.27 -4.07 -46.85
N ILE A 91 -5.54 -4.54 -45.83
CA ILE A 91 -5.64 -4.24 -44.41
C ILE A 91 -4.75 -3.01 -44.21
N SER A 92 -5.35 -1.90 -43.86
CA SER A 92 -4.98 -0.65 -44.52
C SER A 92 -4.84 0.53 -43.51
N ILE A 93 -5.77 0.73 -42.55
CA ILE A 93 -5.80 1.75 -41.46
C ILE A 93 -6.27 3.15 -41.87
N ILE A 94 -7.33 3.65 -41.23
CA ILE A 94 -7.70 5.08 -41.22
C ILE A 94 -7.10 5.66 -39.95
N LEU A 95 -6.15 6.55 -40.18
CA LEU A 95 -5.59 7.44 -39.18
C LEU A 95 -6.27 8.79 -39.36
N ILE A 96 -6.95 9.27 -38.31
CA ILE A 96 -7.60 10.58 -38.27
C ILE A 96 -6.67 11.55 -37.55
N GLU A 97 -6.47 12.75 -38.08
CA GLU A 97 -5.77 13.81 -37.36
C GLU A 97 -6.65 14.35 -36.23
N VAL A 98 -6.27 14.01 -34.98
CA VAL A 98 -6.99 14.44 -33.77
C VAL A 98 -6.49 15.77 -33.23
N ALA A 99 -5.21 16.09 -33.45
CA ALA A 99 -4.63 17.37 -33.06
C ALA A 99 -3.42 17.72 -33.92
N TYR A 100 -3.19 19.02 -34.10
CA TYR A 100 -2.06 19.60 -34.80
C TYR A 100 -1.25 20.47 -33.84
N TYR A 101 0.04 20.19 -33.67
CA TYR A 101 0.97 21.04 -32.93
C TYR A 101 1.73 21.95 -33.88
N SER A 102 1.60 23.26 -33.63
CA SER A 102 2.32 24.33 -34.33
C SER A 102 3.57 24.69 -33.53
N GLY A 103 4.76 24.38 -34.07
CA GLY A 103 6.03 24.70 -33.45
C GLY A 103 6.30 26.21 -33.38
N ALA A 104 5.80 26.98 -34.35
CA ALA A 104 5.98 28.42 -34.41
C ALA A 104 5.15 29.20 -33.38
N SER A 105 3.94 28.73 -33.06
CA SER A 105 3.11 29.32 -31.99
C SER A 105 3.21 28.59 -30.65
N ASN A 106 3.84 27.42 -30.61
CA ASN A 106 3.91 26.52 -29.46
C ASN A 106 2.52 26.17 -28.90
N GLU A 107 1.57 25.91 -29.81
CA GLU A 107 0.17 25.60 -29.50
C GLU A 107 -0.23 24.23 -30.06
N LEU A 108 -0.89 23.41 -29.23
CA LEU A 108 -1.61 22.22 -29.67
C LEU A 108 -3.07 22.60 -29.98
N LYS A 109 -3.46 22.49 -31.25
CA LYS A 109 -4.83 22.72 -31.71
C LYS A 109 -5.53 21.39 -31.88
N GLN A 110 -6.53 21.14 -31.03
CA GLN A 110 -7.37 19.95 -31.15
C GLN A 110 -8.31 20.09 -32.37
N VAL A 111 -8.30 19.08 -33.24
CA VAL A 111 -9.09 19.02 -34.47
C VAL A 111 -10.34 18.17 -34.25
N THR A 112 -10.21 17.02 -33.57
CA THR A 112 -11.34 16.16 -33.19
C THR A 112 -11.20 15.64 -31.75
N GLU A 113 -12.25 15.01 -31.22
CA GLU A 113 -12.19 14.34 -29.92
C GLU A 113 -11.27 13.11 -29.95
N PHE A 114 -10.52 12.86 -28.87
CA PHE A 114 -9.59 11.73 -28.74
C PHE A 114 -10.34 10.46 -28.33
N HIS A 115 -10.13 9.34 -29.02
CA HIS A 115 -10.77 8.07 -28.65
C HIS A 115 -9.86 7.20 -27.79
N TRP A 116 -9.97 7.34 -26.47
CA TRP A 116 -9.27 6.46 -25.54
C TRP A 116 -10.06 5.17 -25.28
N VAL A 117 -9.43 4.00 -25.50
CA VAL A 117 -10.01 2.67 -25.20
C VAL A 117 -10.48 2.49 -23.75
N GLY A 118 -9.94 3.29 -22.81
CA GLY A 118 -10.34 3.32 -21.40
C GLY A 118 -11.28 4.47 -21.03
N GLY A 119 -11.85 5.19 -22.01
CA GLY A 119 -12.70 6.38 -21.83
C GLY A 119 -11.99 7.63 -21.29
N ARG A 120 -10.68 7.55 -21.02
CA ARG A 120 -9.83 8.64 -20.54
C ARG A 120 -8.37 8.41 -20.96
N PRO A 121 -7.55 9.47 -21.09
CA PRO A 121 -6.12 9.31 -21.33
C PRO A 121 -5.43 8.48 -20.23
N PRO A 122 -4.38 7.72 -20.59
CA PRO A 122 -3.48 7.13 -19.60
C PRO A 122 -2.78 8.22 -18.79
N LYS A 123 -2.14 7.84 -17.68
CA LYS A 123 -1.32 8.78 -16.90
C LYS A 123 0.06 8.95 -17.57
N ASP A 124 0.48 10.19 -17.78
CA ASP A 124 1.81 10.54 -18.33
C ASP A 124 2.98 10.03 -17.48
N SER A 125 2.74 9.75 -16.19
CA SER A 125 3.73 9.17 -15.28
C SER A 125 3.12 8.09 -14.39
N PRO A 126 3.91 7.07 -14.00
CA PRO A 126 3.46 6.04 -13.05
C PRO A 126 3.15 6.65 -11.67
N ILE A 127 2.31 5.96 -10.90
CA ILE A 127 1.78 6.46 -9.61
C ILE A 127 2.91 6.83 -8.63
N CYS A 128 3.99 6.04 -8.62
CA CYS A 128 5.17 6.23 -7.79
C CYS A 128 6.24 7.19 -8.36
N GLY A 129 6.04 7.73 -9.57
CA GLY A 129 7.12 8.36 -10.34
C GLY A 129 8.09 7.33 -10.93
N TRP A 130 8.91 7.73 -11.90
CA TRP A 130 9.91 6.84 -12.52
C TRP A 130 11.09 6.52 -11.60
N ASP A 131 11.37 7.43 -10.67
CA ASP A 131 12.44 7.42 -9.68
C ASP A 131 12.00 6.93 -8.29
N HIS A 132 10.75 6.46 -8.16
CA HIS A 132 10.09 6.10 -6.89
C HIS A 132 9.91 7.27 -5.89
N SER A 133 10.17 8.53 -6.28
CA SER A 133 10.04 9.71 -5.40
C SER A 133 8.65 9.97 -4.83
N LYS A 134 7.60 9.38 -5.44
CA LYS A 134 6.20 9.48 -5.00
C LYS A 134 5.68 8.20 -4.34
N CYS A 135 6.55 7.20 -4.12
CA CYS A 135 6.18 6.08 -3.26
C CYS A 135 5.90 6.57 -1.83
N PRO A 136 4.98 5.94 -1.10
CA PRO A 136 5.01 6.04 0.35
C PRO A 136 6.32 5.43 0.83
N GLU A 137 7.19 6.25 1.43
CA GLU A 137 8.37 5.76 2.14
C GLU A 137 7.93 4.72 3.18
N GLY A 138 8.64 3.60 3.24
CA GLY A 138 8.32 2.51 4.15
C GLY A 138 8.36 2.98 5.61
N TYR A 139 7.56 2.36 6.48
CA TYR A 139 7.56 2.73 7.90
C TYR A 139 8.99 2.68 8.47
N PRO A 140 9.44 3.75 9.14
CA PRO A 140 10.79 3.81 9.70
C PRO A 140 10.97 2.73 10.77
N PHE A 141 12.20 2.22 10.90
CA PHE A 141 12.50 0.98 11.62
C PHE A 141 11.96 0.93 13.07
N TYR A 142 11.83 2.09 13.74
CA TYR A 142 11.31 2.20 15.10
C TYR A 142 9.85 1.72 15.23
N VAL A 143 9.03 1.80 14.17
CA VAL A 143 7.62 1.34 14.19
C VAL A 143 7.56 -0.18 14.39
N TYR A 144 8.49 -0.92 13.78
CA TYR A 144 8.61 -2.36 13.96
C TYR A 144 9.11 -2.73 15.38
N LEU A 145 10.00 -1.92 15.98
CA LEU A 145 10.41 -2.10 17.38
C LEU A 145 9.27 -1.83 18.38
N LEU A 146 8.49 -0.77 18.17
CA LEU A 146 7.35 -0.41 19.01
C LEU A 146 6.25 -1.47 18.96
N SER A 147 5.91 -1.95 17.77
CA SER A 147 4.92 -3.03 17.62
C SER A 147 5.42 -4.37 18.19
N GLY A 148 6.69 -4.73 17.96
CA GLY A 148 7.30 -5.94 18.54
C GLY A 148 7.32 -5.93 20.07
N SER A 149 7.72 -4.81 20.68
CA SER A 149 7.74 -4.66 22.14
C SER A 149 6.34 -4.67 22.77
N ALA A 150 5.34 -4.07 22.12
CA ALA A 150 3.94 -4.14 22.57
C ALA A 150 3.41 -5.59 22.60
N ILE A 151 3.70 -6.39 21.56
CA ILE A 151 3.33 -7.82 21.51
C ILE A 151 4.03 -8.60 22.62
N PHE A 152 5.32 -8.34 22.87
CA PHE A 152 6.07 -8.97 23.95
C PHE A 152 5.48 -8.68 25.34
N ILE A 153 5.09 -7.43 25.61
CA ILE A 153 4.43 -7.03 26.86
C ILE A 153 3.07 -7.74 27.02
N LEU A 154 2.27 -7.86 25.95
CA LEU A 154 1.00 -8.59 25.99
C LEU A 154 1.21 -10.08 26.32
N ILE A 155 2.26 -10.71 25.78
CA ILE A 155 2.62 -12.10 26.11
C ILE A 155 2.98 -12.21 27.59
N LEU A 156 3.84 -11.33 28.12
CA LEU A 156 4.20 -11.31 29.54
C LEU A 156 2.97 -11.11 30.46
N MET A 157 2.08 -10.19 30.12
CA MET A 157 0.84 -9.96 30.87
C MET A 157 -0.09 -11.17 30.83
N SER A 158 -0.25 -11.81 29.67
CA SER A 158 -1.07 -13.03 29.55
C SER A 158 -0.49 -14.20 30.35
N GLY A 159 0.84 -14.38 30.35
CA GLY A 159 1.54 -15.36 31.18
C GLY A 159 1.35 -15.08 32.66
N PHE A 160 1.52 -13.82 33.10
CA PHE A 160 1.29 -13.40 34.48
C PHE A 160 -0.15 -13.69 34.92
N ILE A 161 -1.15 -13.37 34.10
CA ILE A 161 -2.57 -13.65 34.38
C ILE A 161 -2.83 -15.17 34.45
N TYR A 162 -2.21 -15.97 33.58
CA TYR A 162 -2.33 -17.43 33.61
C TYR A 162 -1.75 -18.02 34.91
N PHE A 163 -0.51 -17.64 35.27
CA PHE A 163 0.12 -18.08 36.52
C PHE A 163 -0.67 -17.60 37.75
N TRP A 164 -1.19 -16.37 37.74
CA TRP A 164 -2.03 -15.83 38.80
C TRP A 164 -3.34 -16.62 38.98
N ARG A 165 -4.03 -16.94 37.87
CA ARG A 165 -5.24 -17.79 37.90
C ARG A 165 -4.93 -19.18 38.42
N ARG A 166 -3.84 -19.79 37.98
CA ARG A 166 -3.40 -21.11 38.44
C ARG A 166 -3.08 -21.11 39.94
N TYR A 167 -2.30 -20.14 40.41
CA TYR A 167 -2.00 -19.96 41.82
C TYR A 167 -3.28 -19.79 42.67
N ARG A 168 -4.28 -19.04 42.19
CA ARG A 168 -5.55 -18.87 42.93
C ARG A 168 -6.40 -20.15 42.98
N LEU A 169 -6.37 -20.98 41.93
CA LEU A 169 -7.02 -22.30 41.94
C LEU A 169 -6.32 -23.29 42.88
N GLU A 170 -4.99 -23.31 42.88
CA GLU A 170 -4.20 -24.13 43.81
C GLU A 170 -4.43 -23.70 45.28
N ALA A 171 -4.59 -22.39 45.54
CA ALA A 171 -4.96 -21.86 46.86
C ALA A 171 -6.39 -22.23 47.30
N GLU A 172 -7.36 -22.26 46.39
CA GLU A 172 -8.74 -22.71 46.70
C GLU A 172 -8.82 -24.20 47.02
N LEU A 173 -8.07 -25.04 46.29
CA LEU A 173 -7.94 -26.47 46.61
C LEU A 173 -7.30 -26.70 47.99
N ALA A 174 -6.31 -25.88 48.35
CA ALA A 174 -5.66 -25.93 49.67
C ALA A 174 -6.56 -25.43 50.82
N ALA A 175 -7.69 -24.76 50.55
CA ALA A 175 -8.59 -24.26 51.58
C ALA A 175 -9.41 -25.36 52.32
N MET A 176 -9.37 -26.61 51.83
CA MET A 176 -9.89 -27.81 52.52
C MET A 176 -11.35 -27.71 53.03
N SER A 177 -12.20 -26.91 52.37
CA SER A 177 -13.59 -26.63 52.80
C SER A 177 -14.52 -27.85 52.81
N TRP A 178 -14.17 -28.91 52.10
CA TRP A 178 -14.86 -30.20 52.11
C TRP A 178 -14.68 -30.95 53.44
N LYS A 179 -13.64 -30.63 54.23
CA LYS A 179 -13.39 -31.22 55.53
C LYS A 179 -14.23 -30.50 56.58
N ILE A 180 -15.45 -30.98 56.79
CA ILE A 180 -16.29 -30.61 57.93
C ILE A 180 -15.45 -30.77 59.21
N ARG A 181 -15.36 -29.70 60.00
CA ARG A 181 -14.70 -29.76 61.31
C ARG A 181 -15.66 -30.39 62.31
N TRP A 182 -15.11 -31.05 63.34
CA TRP A 182 -15.91 -31.82 64.29
C TRP A 182 -16.90 -30.95 65.08
N GLU A 183 -16.58 -29.67 65.26
CA GLU A 183 -17.42 -28.68 65.94
C GLU A 183 -18.73 -28.35 65.18
N ASP A 184 -18.75 -28.54 63.84
CA ASP A 184 -19.92 -28.27 63.01
C ASP A 184 -20.91 -29.46 62.95
N LEU A 185 -20.57 -30.61 63.55
CA LEU A 185 -21.37 -31.85 63.55
C LEU A 185 -22.37 -31.96 64.71
N ASP A 186 -22.44 -30.96 65.60
CA ASP A 186 -23.42 -30.87 66.70
C ASP A 186 -24.84 -30.62 66.15
N GLY A 187 -25.45 -31.68 65.62
CA GLY A 187 -26.77 -31.67 65.00
C GLY A 187 -27.87 -31.17 65.95
N ASP A 188 -29.00 -30.76 65.36
CA ASP A 188 -30.13 -30.18 66.10
C ASP A 188 -30.71 -31.08 67.19
N GLU A 189 -30.38 -32.37 67.21
CA GLU A 189 -30.58 -33.31 68.31
C GLU A 189 -30.03 -32.75 69.65
N LEU A 190 -28.79 -32.27 69.68
CA LEU A 190 -28.21 -31.64 70.89
C LEU A 190 -28.87 -30.29 71.23
N LYS A 191 -29.45 -29.59 70.25
CA LYS A 191 -30.27 -28.39 70.51
C LYS A 191 -31.65 -28.76 71.06
N LYS A 192 -32.25 -29.87 70.61
CA LYS A 192 -33.46 -30.46 71.18
C LYS A 192 -33.20 -30.93 72.61
N ASP A 193 -32.07 -31.57 72.88
CA ASP A 193 -31.72 -31.99 74.24
C ASP A 193 -31.31 -30.83 75.13
N LYS A 194 -30.64 -29.77 74.62
CA LYS A 194 -30.52 -28.50 75.37
C LYS A 194 -31.89 -27.84 75.60
N LYS A 195 -32.88 -27.98 74.72
CA LYS A 195 -34.29 -27.57 74.95
C LYS A 195 -35.02 -28.46 75.96
N LYS A 196 -34.78 -29.78 75.95
CA LYS A 196 -35.39 -30.79 76.82
C LYS A 196 -34.80 -30.70 78.23
N SER A 197 -33.49 -30.55 78.34
CA SER A 197 -32.75 -30.18 79.56
C SER A 197 -33.15 -28.80 80.08
N ARG A 198 -33.39 -27.79 79.21
CA ARG A 198 -34.02 -26.51 79.64
C ARG A 198 -35.48 -26.66 80.10
N ARG A 199 -36.23 -27.67 79.63
CA ARG A 199 -37.56 -28.02 80.19
C ARG A 199 -37.41 -28.73 81.54
N ILE A 200 -36.47 -29.66 81.67
CA ILE A 200 -36.19 -30.40 82.91
C ILE A 200 -35.58 -29.49 84.00
N ARG A 201 -34.72 -28.53 83.66
CA ARG A 201 -34.24 -27.49 84.59
C ARG A 201 -35.31 -26.48 85.04
N ARG A 202 -36.45 -26.39 84.34
CA ARG A 202 -37.65 -25.71 84.88
C ARG A 202 -38.48 -26.62 85.81
N LEU A 203 -38.30 -27.93 85.71
CA LEU A 203 -38.99 -28.93 86.51
C LEU A 203 -38.22 -29.29 87.80
N HIS A 204 -36.89 -29.20 87.77
CA HIS A 204 -35.98 -29.33 88.91
C HIS A 204 -34.94 -28.21 88.87
N GLY A 205 -35.06 -27.27 89.81
CA GLY A 205 -34.04 -26.27 90.08
C GLY A 205 -32.93 -26.80 91.01
N PHE A 206 -31.83 -26.05 91.06
CA PHE A 206 -30.62 -26.25 91.90
C PHE A 206 -29.69 -27.40 91.43
N ASN A 207 -28.58 -27.10 90.71
CA ASN A 207 -27.24 -26.65 91.19
C ASN A 207 -26.48 -27.83 91.87
N PHE A 208 -25.21 -28.18 91.56
CA PHE A 208 -24.04 -27.33 91.30
C PHE A 208 -22.91 -28.13 90.57
N GLU A 209 -22.44 -27.60 89.43
CA GLU A 209 -21.05 -27.30 89.03
C GLU A 209 -19.85 -28.23 89.34
N SER A 210 -19.23 -28.81 88.30
CA SER A 210 -17.76 -28.82 88.04
C SER A 210 -17.37 -29.67 86.80
N GLU A 211 -17.57 -29.13 85.59
CA GLU A 211 -16.85 -29.60 84.39
C GLU A 211 -15.37 -29.20 84.52
N ALA A 212 -14.39 -30.08 84.34
CA ALA A 212 -13.88 -30.54 83.05
C ALA A 212 -13.39 -29.42 82.11
N LEU A 213 -12.14 -28.98 82.30
CA LEU A 213 -11.30 -28.38 81.24
C LEU A 213 -10.05 -29.26 81.09
N LEU A 214 -10.07 -30.22 80.17
CA LEU A 214 -9.62 -30.06 78.78
C LEU A 214 -8.10 -29.80 78.71
N ARG A 215 -7.29 -30.87 78.65
CA ARG A 215 -6.97 -31.71 77.47
C ARG A 215 -5.86 -31.08 76.62
N SER A 216 -4.69 -31.64 76.81
CA SER A 216 -3.39 -31.24 76.29
C SER A 216 -3.17 -31.57 74.80
N TYR A 217 -2.63 -30.58 74.08
CA TYR A 217 -1.47 -30.65 73.17
C TYR A 217 -1.35 -31.69 72.02
N SER A 218 -0.74 -31.16 70.94
CA SER A 218 0.26 -31.81 70.04
C SER A 218 -0.25 -32.66 68.84
N ARG A 219 0.47 -32.78 67.72
CA ARG A 219 1.58 -32.01 67.05
C ARG A 219 1.83 -32.61 65.64
N THR A 220 2.25 -31.79 64.66
CA THR A 220 3.16 -32.15 63.51
C THR A 220 2.69 -33.25 62.51
N SER A 221 3.30 -33.52 61.33
CA SER A 221 4.52 -33.01 60.67
C SER A 221 4.48 -33.07 59.12
N ASN A 222 5.21 -32.18 58.45
CA ASN A 222 6.04 -32.34 57.23
C ASN A 222 5.55 -33.09 55.96
N GLY A 223 5.41 -32.35 54.84
CA GLY A 223 6.51 -32.16 53.85
C GLY A 223 6.64 -33.12 52.65
N SER A 224 6.53 -32.58 51.41
CA SER A 224 7.37 -32.88 50.22
C SER A 224 6.76 -32.36 48.90
N GLU A 225 7.06 -31.11 48.47
CA GLU A 225 6.78 -30.66 47.08
C GLU A 225 7.90 -29.80 46.41
N ASN A 226 8.94 -29.39 47.15
CA ASN A 226 10.00 -28.47 46.66
C ASN A 226 10.96 -29.02 45.57
N VAL A 227 10.66 -30.14 44.92
CA VAL A 227 11.52 -30.75 43.89
C VAL A 227 11.08 -30.42 42.45
N ARG A 228 9.83 -30.01 42.22
CA ARG A 228 9.33 -29.80 40.83
C ARG A 228 9.64 -28.44 40.20
N ILE A 229 9.95 -27.40 41.00
CA ILE A 229 10.15 -26.04 40.49
C ILE A 229 11.48 -25.89 39.72
N PHE A 230 12.55 -26.57 40.16
CA PHE A 230 13.86 -26.47 39.51
C PHE A 230 13.92 -27.05 38.09
N SER A 231 13.02 -27.98 37.73
CA SER A 231 12.97 -28.56 36.38
C SER A 231 12.42 -27.60 35.31
N PHE A 232 11.66 -26.57 35.70
CA PHE A 232 11.04 -25.64 34.75
C PHE A 232 12.02 -24.55 34.26
N LEU A 233 12.96 -24.12 35.11
CA LEU A 233 13.91 -23.06 34.76
C LEU A 233 14.91 -23.48 33.66
N LEU A 234 15.32 -24.75 33.63
CA LEU A 234 16.21 -25.29 32.60
C LEU A 234 15.59 -25.35 31.19
N ASN A 235 14.25 -25.43 31.09
CA ASN A 235 13.57 -25.47 29.78
C ASN A 235 13.43 -24.08 29.15
N PHE A 236 13.30 -23.01 29.94
CA PHE A 236 13.14 -21.66 29.40
C PHE A 236 14.40 -21.12 28.71
N HIS A 237 15.59 -21.48 29.18
CA HIS A 237 16.85 -21.00 28.59
C HIS A 237 17.09 -21.55 27.17
N ASN A 238 16.65 -22.78 26.88
CA ASN A 238 16.76 -23.38 25.54
C ASN A 238 15.79 -22.74 24.53
N PHE A 239 14.59 -22.31 24.96
CA PHE A 239 13.63 -21.69 24.06
C PHE A 239 14.08 -20.30 23.56
N MET A 240 14.79 -19.55 24.40
CA MET A 240 15.28 -18.21 24.04
C MET A 240 16.41 -18.25 23.00
N PHE A 241 17.27 -19.28 23.03
CA PHE A 241 18.33 -19.44 22.02
C PHE A 241 17.79 -19.79 20.62
N PHE A 242 16.66 -20.51 20.54
CA PHE A 242 16.10 -20.94 19.26
C PHE A 242 15.47 -19.79 18.45
N PHE A 243 14.99 -18.74 19.10
CA PHE A 243 14.37 -17.59 18.43
C PHE A 243 15.38 -16.59 17.85
N CYS A 244 16.61 -16.54 18.38
CA CYS A 244 17.62 -15.58 17.91
C CYS A 244 18.20 -15.95 16.54
N PHE A 245 18.20 -17.24 16.17
CA PHE A 245 18.92 -17.75 14.99
C PHE A 245 18.12 -17.79 13.68
N LYS A 246 16.90 -17.21 13.63
CA LYS A 246 16.04 -17.25 12.43
C LYS A 246 15.62 -15.88 11.89
N PHE A 247 16.28 -14.82 12.35
CA PHE A 247 16.18 -13.46 11.80
C PHE A 247 17.59 -12.85 11.60
N CYS A 248 18.41 -13.59 10.85
CA CYS A 248 19.64 -13.15 10.19
C CYS A 248 19.61 -13.77 8.79
#